data_AF-A0A090MJX4-F1
#
_entry.id   AF-A0A090MJX4-F1
#
_cell.length_a   1.000
_cell.length_b   1.000
_cell.length_c   1.000
_cell.angle_alpha   90.00
_cell.angle_beta   90.00
_cell.angle_gamma   90.00
#
_symmetry.space_group_name_H-M   'P 1'
#
loop_
_entity.id
_entity.type
_entity.pdbx_description
1 polymer ?
#
loop_
_entity_poly.entity_id
_entity_poly.type
_entity_poly.pdbx_seq_one_letter_code
_entity_poly.pdbx_strand_id
1 'polypeptide(L)'
;MGRQGKQNYTRLTEPLVRENGVLRPASWDEALDRAAEGFRRNRELHGDDSFGMFACSRSTNELNFIAQKFARAVMGTNNIDSCNRT
;
A
#
# COMPACT_ATOMS: atom_id res chain seq x y z
N MET A 1 28.76 -11.37 17.75
CA MET A 1 27.53 -10.97 17.02
C MET A 1 27.77 -9.58 16.42
N GLY A 2 28.23 -9.47 15.17
CA GLY A 2 28.60 -8.19 14.57
C GLY A 2 27.37 -7.33 14.26
N ARG A 3 27.37 -6.05 14.67
CA ARG A 3 26.36 -5.08 14.22
C ARG A 3 26.44 -4.98 12.70
N GLN A 4 25.38 -5.36 12.00
CA GLN A 4 25.23 -5.03 10.59
C GLN A 4 25.37 -3.51 10.41
N GLY A 5 26.19 -3.10 9.45
CA GLY A 5 26.42 -1.70 9.11
C GLY A 5 25.11 -0.97 8.79
N LYS A 6 25.06 0.32 9.14
CA LYS A 6 23.90 1.18 8.93
C LYS A 6 23.67 1.33 7.42
N GLN A 7 22.61 0.72 6.89
CA GLN A 7 22.19 0.96 5.50
C GLN A 7 21.59 2.36 5.40
N ASN A 8 22.19 3.22 4.57
CA ASN A 8 21.69 4.57 4.31
C ASN A 8 20.67 4.50 3.16
N TYR A 9 19.39 4.40 3.52
CA TYR A 9 18.30 4.48 2.55
C TYR A 9 18.04 5.93 2.17
N THR A 10 18.08 6.24 0.88
CA THR A 10 17.65 7.55 0.37
C THR A 10 16.14 7.70 0.53
N ARG A 11 15.70 8.85 1.07
CA ARG A 11 14.29 9.15 1.24
C ARG A 11 13.64 9.42 -0.13
N LEU A 12 12.56 8.72 -0.43
CA LEU A 12 11.70 9.06 -1.58
C LEU A 12 10.90 10.33 -1.29
N THR A 13 10.84 11.24 -2.25
CA THR A 13 10.21 12.56 -2.09
C THR A 13 9.04 12.80 -3.05
N GLU A 14 8.83 11.90 -4.02
CA GLU A 14 7.77 11.99 -5.02
C GLU A 14 7.17 10.60 -5.32
N PRO A 15 5.92 10.52 -5.79
CA PRO A 15 5.34 9.27 -6.28
C PRO A 15 6.09 8.72 -7.49
N LEU A 16 6.13 7.40 -7.60
CA LEU A 16 6.69 6.70 -8.77
C LEU A 16 5.63 5.77 -9.36
N VAL A 17 5.42 5.84 -10.67
CA VAL A 17 4.54 4.94 -11.42
C VAL A 17 5.38 4.04 -12.32
N ARG A 18 4.97 2.77 -12.47
CA ARG A 18 5.64 1.81 -13.35
C ARG A 18 5.03 1.85 -14.75
N GLU A 19 5.88 2.06 -15.74
CA GLU A 19 5.54 2.06 -17.16
C GLU A 19 6.57 1.24 -17.93
N ASN A 20 6.11 0.28 -18.75
CA ASN A 20 6.99 -0.64 -19.49
C ASN A 20 8.08 -1.31 -18.63
N GLY A 21 7.74 -1.64 -17.38
CA GLY A 21 8.64 -2.27 -16.42
C GLY A 21 9.55 -1.32 -15.64
N VAL A 22 9.63 -0.04 -16.02
CA VAL A 22 10.52 0.95 -15.39
C VAL A 22 9.72 1.90 -14.49
N LEU A 23 10.27 2.27 -13.32
CA LEU A 23 9.67 3.28 -12.46
C LEU A 23 10.08 4.68 -12.93
N ARG A 24 9.10 5.58 -13.01
CA ARG A 24 9.33 7.00 -13.29
C ARG A 24 8.56 7.90 -12.30
N PRO A 25 9.02 9.13 -12.06
CA PRO A 25 8.26 10.14 -11.32
C PRO A 25 6.86 10.37 -11.87
N ALA A 26 5.94 10.69 -10.97
CA ALA A 26 4.54 10.98 -11.26
C ALA A 26 4.00 12.05 -10.30
N SER A 27 2.93 12.74 -10.72
CA SER A 27 2.18 13.58 -9.79
C SER A 27 1.39 12.72 -8.80
N TRP A 28 0.93 13.34 -7.70
CA TRP A 28 0.03 12.65 -6.76
C TRP A 28 -1.27 12.22 -7.42
N ASP A 29 -1.86 13.06 -8.26
CA ASP A 29 -3.11 12.75 -8.95
C ASP A 29 -2.94 11.53 -9.87
N GLU A 30 -1.88 11.51 -10.70
CA GLU A 30 -1.59 10.38 -11.58
C GLU A 30 -1.38 9.08 -10.78
N ALA A 31 -0.59 9.14 -9.70
CA ALA A 31 -0.28 7.97 -8.90
C ALA A 31 -1.53 7.39 -8.21
N LEU A 32 -2.39 8.27 -7.66
CA LEU A 32 -3.61 7.86 -6.99
C LEU A 32 -4.65 7.33 -7.98
N ASP A 33 -4.86 7.99 -9.11
CA ASP A 33 -5.75 7.52 -10.17
C ASP A 33 -5.33 6.14 -10.69
N ARG A 34 -4.03 5.96 -10.90
CA ARG A 34 -3.48 4.69 -11.38
C ARG A 34 -3.68 3.55 -10.38
N ALA A 35 -3.53 3.83 -9.07
CA ALA A 35 -3.78 2.87 -8.01
C ALA A 35 -5.28 2.52 -7.93
N ALA A 36 -6.15 3.52 -7.93
CA ALA A 36 -7.61 3.35 -7.87
C ALA A 36 -8.14 2.55 -9.07
N GLU A 37 -7.67 2.85 -10.28
CA GLU A 37 -8.01 2.09 -11.49
C GLU A 37 -7.58 0.62 -11.37
N GLY A 38 -6.36 0.37 -10.89
CA GLY A 38 -5.85 -0.99 -10.69
C GLY A 38 -6.69 -1.79 -9.69
N PHE A 39 -7.10 -1.15 -8.58
CA PHE A 39 -7.98 -1.77 -7.58
C PHE A 39 -9.37 -2.05 -8.15
N ARG A 40 -9.98 -1.07 -8.80
CA ARG A 40 -11.32 -1.20 -9.40
C ARG A 40 -11.35 -2.32 -10.44
N ARG A 41 -10.37 -2.35 -11.35
CA ARG A 41 -10.28 -3.41 -12.37
C ARG A 41 -10.17 -4.81 -11.77
N ASN A 42 -9.35 -4.99 -10.73
CA ASN A 42 -9.22 -6.31 -10.09
C ASN A 42 -10.50 -6.73 -9.38
N ARG A 43 -11.16 -5.80 -8.67
CA ARG A 43 -12.44 -6.07 -8.01
C ARG A 43 -13.54 -6.43 -9.00
N GLU A 44 -13.62 -5.72 -10.13
CA GLU A 44 -14.58 -6.01 -11.19
C GLU A 44 -14.37 -7.41 -11.80
N LEU A 45 -13.12 -7.88 -11.91
CA LEU A 45 -12.78 -9.18 -12.50
C LEU A 45 -12.81 -10.37 -11.53
N HIS A 46 -12.52 -10.13 -10.26
CA HIS A 46 -12.23 -11.20 -9.29
C HIS A 46 -13.01 -11.09 -7.97
N GLY A 47 -13.86 -10.07 -7.82
CA GLY A 47 -14.61 -9.79 -6.60
C GLY A 47 -13.80 -9.06 -5.53
N ASP A 48 -14.46 -8.69 -4.43
CA ASP A 48 -13.89 -7.83 -3.38
C ASP A 48 -12.71 -8.48 -2.63
N ASP A 49 -12.74 -9.80 -2.44
CA ASP A 49 -11.66 -10.54 -1.77
C ASP A 49 -10.37 -10.67 -2.60
N SER A 50 -10.35 -10.14 -3.83
CA SER A 50 -9.11 -9.98 -4.60
C SER A 50 -8.21 -8.87 -4.10
N PHE A 51 -8.73 -7.97 -3.25
CA PHE A 51 -7.95 -6.93 -2.61
C PHE A 51 -7.36 -7.41 -1.28
N GLY A 52 -6.17 -6.90 -0.93
CA GLY A 52 -5.56 -7.10 0.37
C GLY A 52 -4.75 -5.88 0.80
N MET A 53 -4.71 -5.60 2.11
CA MET A 53 -3.96 -4.49 2.68
C MET A 53 -3.04 -4.96 3.81
N PHE A 54 -1.81 -4.47 3.83
CA PHE A 54 -0.88 -4.66 4.95
C PHE A 54 -0.67 -3.32 5.67
N ALA A 55 -1.16 -3.24 6.91
CA ALA A 55 -0.95 -2.12 7.81
C ALA A 55 0.39 -2.26 8.56
N CYS A 56 0.84 -1.19 9.22
CA CYS A 56 2.17 -1.12 9.81
C CYS A 56 2.08 -0.89 11.33
N SER A 57 2.70 -1.78 12.11
CA SER A 57 2.80 -1.65 13.57
C SER A 57 3.66 -0.46 14.03
N ARG A 58 4.46 0.12 13.11
CA ARG A 58 5.25 1.33 13.37
C ARG A 58 4.53 2.63 12.99
N SER A 59 3.34 2.53 12.41
CA SER A 59 2.45 3.68 12.19
C SER A 59 1.61 3.95 13.44
N THR A 60 0.86 5.05 13.46
CA THR A 60 -0.03 5.37 14.58
C THR A 60 -1.28 4.49 14.57
N ASN A 61 -1.95 4.42 15.72
CA ASN A 61 -3.20 3.64 15.85
C ASN A 61 -4.32 4.19 14.94
N GLU A 62 -4.36 5.50 14.73
CA GLU A 62 -5.32 6.18 13.86
C GLU A 62 -5.12 5.77 12.39
N LEU A 63 -3.87 5.66 11.94
CA LEU A 63 -3.56 5.17 10.60
C LEU A 63 -3.97 3.70 10.42
N ASN A 64 -3.76 2.87 11.44
CA ASN A 64 -4.22 1.48 11.41
C ASN A 64 -5.77 1.39 11.43
N PHE A 65 -6.45 2.29 12.14
CA PHE A 65 -7.90 2.40 12.11
C PHE A 65 -8.42 2.81 10.72
N ILE A 66 -7.77 3.77 10.06
CA ILE A 66 -8.12 4.18 8.70
C ILE A 66 -7.88 3.03 7.71
N ALA A 67 -6.75 2.32 7.82
CA ALA A 67 -6.42 1.19 6.97
C ALA A 67 -7.50 0.09 7.04
N GLN A 68 -7.89 -0.34 8.26
CA GLN A 68 -8.94 -1.35 8.40
C GLN A 68 -10.31 -0.84 7.93
N LYS A 69 -10.61 0.44 8.15
CA LYS A 69 -11.86 1.03 7.67
C LYS A 69 -11.91 1.06 6.15
N PHE A 70 -10.80 1.39 5.49
CA PHE A 70 -10.71 1.37 4.04
C PHE A 70 -10.94 -0.05 3.50
N ALA A 71 -10.22 -1.05 4.01
CA ALA A 71 -10.37 -2.44 3.58
C ALA A 71 -11.82 -2.93 3.75
N ARG A 72 -12.41 -2.73 4.93
CA ARG A 72 -13.73 -3.30 5.25
C ARG A 72 -14.90 -2.51 4.66
N ALA A 73 -14.87 -1.19 4.74
CA ALA A 73 -16.01 -0.34 4.34
C ALA A 73 -15.95 0.15 2.90
N VAL A 74 -14.76 0.34 2.33
CA VAL A 74 -14.61 0.84 0.94
C VAL A 74 -14.34 -0.30 -0.03
N MET A 75 -13.45 -1.22 0.36
CA MET A 75 -13.07 -2.34 -0.49
C MET A 75 -13.96 -3.57 -0.30
N GLY A 76 -14.72 -3.65 0.79
CA GLY A 76 -15.70 -4.72 1.03
C GLY A 76 -15.09 -6.04 1.48
N THR A 77 -13.83 -6.06 1.93
CA THR A 77 -13.12 -7.29 2.32
C THR A 77 -12.52 -7.19 3.72
N ASN A 78 -12.34 -8.35 4.35
CA ASN A 78 -11.63 -8.50 5.62
C ASN A 78 -10.14 -8.85 5.43
N ASN A 79 -9.66 -8.88 4.19
CA ASN A 79 -8.26 -9.14 3.84
C ASN A 79 -7.36 -7.96 4.23
N ILE A 80 -7.14 -7.79 5.53
CA ILE A 80 -6.20 -6.83 6.09
C ILE A 80 -5.44 -7.48 7.23
N ASP A 81 -4.12 -7.28 7.23
CA ASP A 81 -3.23 -7.74 8.28
C ASP A 81 -2.21 -6.64 8.63
N SER A 82 -1.44 -6.83 9.69
CA SER A 82 -0.36 -5.92 10.07
C SER A 82 0.90 -6.67 10.49
N CYS A 83 2.06 -6.00 10.41
CA CYS A 83 3.31 -6.58 10.89
C CYS A 83 3.34 -6.64 12.43
N ASN A 84 2.55 -7.53 13.03
CA ASN A 84 2.69 -7.86 14.44
C ASN A 84 3.74 -8.95 14.57
N ARG A 85 4.95 -8.60 15.02
CA ARG A 85 5.88 -9.62 15.51
C ARG A 85 5.38 -10.06 16.88
N THR A 86 4.76 -11.24 16.98
CA THR A 86 4.78 -12.01 18.23
C THR A 86 6.17 -12.53 18.51
#